data_AF-A0A6I3KQG9-F1
#
_entry.id   AF-A0A6I3KQG9-F1
#
_cell.length_a   1.000
_cell.length_b   1.000
_cell.length_c   1.000
_cell.angle_alpha   90.00
_cell.angle_beta   90.00
_cell.angle_gamma   90.00
#
_symmetry.space_group_name_H-M   'P 1'
#
loop_
_entity.id
_entity.type
_entity.pdbx_description
1 polymer ?
#
loop_
_entity_poly.entity_id
_entity_poly.type
_entity_poly.pdbx_seq_one_letter_code
_entity_poly.pdbx_strand_id
1 'polypeptide(L)'
;MRAACAALLLAAAVPAAHANWLSRLARVGGEAGEVGAVGAKTARIGVVELERAATHIKTLPASGKGAAVLAAHATPEGHWKFVNRDGEVFTAATPEELQRVVPTLLPEAGSGGKLGIYLSEDTLYRDRAMLKDLPPDADLHVVVGRDSYRLIARAEAGTSTLFAAVRPHLMLDVRERALFDEAIAQLERPLSRSQIRTLALEPGGPGTLSSYPRLDAETKAALVDAVDPASLAASLPSIRGQTVLVTGRIDDNLLYFRPTSGAEQSLKLSDLTRAAADNDVNLVILQTDAPRQPGGRNWFWQRIAVDGLDDALKRAKFGDFLDALGAANGEFRVSVQREGSGRVALRAVPAEGNAQPITGIVGDLWTSTVSSITGNVVTTAVEVHARDEERQQELDRRIVPGISSWFQLSYLYGLVTGVLGWPVASSWFARLWPKEQREEYAGAAGYRAAQAARFLAFLFVFLPIVGTAAFVVLLLQQMWALITWPIRAVRWLFARAEAPAG
;
A
#
# COMPACT_ATOMS: atom_id res chain seq x y z
N MET A 1 -22.41 -15.25 43.25
CA MET A 1 -22.34 -14.72 41.86
C MET A 1 -21.76 -13.30 41.79
N ARG A 2 -22.06 -12.39 42.74
CA ARG A 2 -21.41 -11.06 42.84
C ARG A 2 -19.89 -11.10 43.14
N ALA A 3 -19.40 -12.11 43.85
CA ALA A 3 -17.98 -12.25 44.20
C ALA A 3 -17.08 -12.70 43.03
N ALA A 4 -17.60 -13.43 42.05
CA ALA A 4 -16.81 -13.86 40.88
C ALA A 4 -16.61 -12.72 39.87
N CYS A 5 -17.58 -11.79 39.77
CA CYS A 5 -17.43 -10.55 39.01
C CYS A 5 -16.45 -9.57 39.67
N ALA A 6 -16.36 -9.55 41.02
CA ALA A 6 -15.40 -8.72 41.73
C ALA A 6 -13.95 -9.21 41.54
N ALA A 7 -13.73 -10.53 41.49
CA ALA A 7 -12.39 -11.11 41.24
C ALA A 7 -11.89 -10.85 39.81
N LEU A 8 -12.79 -10.84 38.82
CA LEU A 8 -12.45 -10.50 37.43
C LEU A 8 -12.24 -8.99 37.21
N LEU A 9 -12.88 -8.13 38.02
CA LEU A 9 -12.64 -6.69 38.01
C LEU A 9 -11.38 -6.28 38.80
N LEU A 10 -10.98 -7.05 39.83
CA LEU A 10 -9.74 -6.82 40.58
C LEU A 10 -8.49 -7.39 39.88
N ALA A 11 -8.63 -8.45 39.08
CA ALA A 11 -7.53 -8.95 38.25
C ALA A 11 -7.25 -8.07 37.00
N ALA A 12 -8.13 -7.10 36.70
CA ALA A 12 -7.97 -6.11 35.64
C ALA A 12 -7.46 -4.74 36.13
N ALA A 13 -7.07 -4.63 37.41
CA ALA A 13 -6.40 -3.45 37.95
C ALA A 13 -4.90 -3.47 37.56
N VAL A 14 -4.64 -3.32 36.27
CA VAL A 14 -3.32 -2.90 35.77
C VAL A 14 -3.11 -1.44 36.20
N PRO A 15 -1.94 -1.06 36.75
CA PRO A 15 -1.71 0.29 37.23
C PRO A 15 -1.95 1.30 36.10
N ALA A 16 -2.56 2.43 36.46
CA ALA A 16 -2.84 3.56 35.59
C ALA A 16 -1.53 4.18 35.05
N ALA A 17 -0.97 3.56 34.02
CA ALA A 17 0.07 4.08 33.15
C ALA A 17 -0.28 3.61 31.73
N HIS A 18 -0.31 4.56 30.78
CA HIS A 18 -0.75 4.43 29.38
C HIS A 18 -2.23 4.77 29.06
N ALA A 19 -2.69 5.94 29.49
CA ALA A 19 -3.86 6.64 28.95
C ALA A 19 -3.64 7.25 27.53
N ASN A 20 -2.84 6.61 26.65
CA ASN A 20 -2.48 7.14 25.32
C ASN A 20 -3.01 6.31 24.13
N TRP A 21 -3.82 5.27 24.38
CA TRP A 21 -4.35 4.44 23.29
C TRP A 21 -5.74 4.92 22.82
N LEU A 22 -6.59 5.42 23.73
CA LEU A 22 -7.89 6.01 23.38
C LEU A 22 -7.75 7.34 22.60
N SER A 23 -6.72 8.14 22.89
CA SER A 23 -6.40 9.34 22.10
C SER A 23 -5.90 9.01 20.69
N ARG A 24 -5.25 7.85 20.49
CA ARG A 24 -4.90 7.35 19.15
C ARG A 24 -6.10 6.84 18.38
N LEU A 25 -7.06 6.17 19.03
CA LEU A 25 -8.31 5.74 18.39
C LEU A 25 -9.25 6.91 18.06
N ALA A 26 -9.31 7.94 18.91
CA ALA A 26 -10.07 9.16 18.60
C ALA A 26 -9.44 9.97 17.46
N ARG A 27 -8.11 9.95 17.31
CA ARG A 27 -7.40 10.56 16.19
C ARG A 27 -7.63 9.81 14.87
N VAL A 28 -7.65 8.48 14.90
CA VAL A 28 -7.98 7.64 13.73
C VAL A 28 -9.48 7.71 13.39
N GLY A 29 -10.36 7.89 14.38
CA GLY A 29 -11.80 8.11 14.18
C GLY A 29 -12.17 9.52 13.67
N GLY A 30 -11.37 10.54 14.01
CA GLY A 30 -11.51 11.89 13.47
C GLY A 30 -11.11 12.01 12.00
N GLU A 31 -10.19 11.17 11.54
CA GLU A 31 -9.76 11.11 10.13
C GLU A 31 -10.71 10.30 9.24
N ALA A 32 -11.63 9.51 9.81
CA ALA A 32 -12.61 8.70 9.09
C ALA A 32 -14.05 9.28 9.07
N GLY A 33 -14.25 10.48 9.63
CA GLY A 33 -15.57 11.07 9.93
C GLY A 33 -16.07 12.18 8.99
N GLU A 34 -15.50 12.38 7.79
CA GLU A 34 -15.97 13.40 6.83
C GLU A 34 -16.78 12.82 5.66
N VAL A 35 -17.83 12.05 5.96
CA VAL A 35 -18.85 11.69 4.96
C VAL A 35 -20.22 12.17 5.46
N GLY A 36 -20.54 13.43 5.17
CA GLY A 36 -21.88 13.97 5.47
C GLY A 36 -22.03 15.48 5.28
N ALA A 37 -21.92 15.97 4.04
CA ALA A 37 -22.56 17.22 3.57
C ALA A 37 -22.39 17.33 2.04
N VAL A 38 -23.46 17.05 1.31
CA VAL A 38 -23.55 17.12 -0.15
C VAL A 38 -23.85 18.58 -0.52
N GLY A 39 -22.87 19.28 -1.12
CA GLY A 39 -23.10 20.60 -1.74
C GLY A 39 -21.94 21.61 -1.70
N ALA A 40 -20.98 21.50 -0.77
CA ALA A 40 -19.92 22.52 -0.57
C ALA A 40 -18.47 22.01 -0.75
N LYS A 41 -18.28 20.76 -1.21
CA LYS A 41 -16.97 20.09 -1.17
C LYS A 41 -15.99 20.50 -2.28
N THR A 42 -16.43 21.00 -3.43
CA THR A 42 -15.53 21.25 -4.57
C THR A 42 -14.57 22.43 -4.35
N ALA A 43 -14.97 23.47 -3.62
CA ALA A 43 -14.10 24.62 -3.36
C ALA A 43 -13.08 24.41 -2.22
N ARG A 44 -13.37 23.51 -1.26
CA ARG A 44 -12.45 23.21 -0.15
C ARG A 44 -11.35 22.22 -0.51
N ILE A 45 -11.57 21.34 -1.49
CA ILE A 45 -10.59 20.31 -1.87
C ILE A 45 -9.31 20.95 -2.45
N GLY A 46 -9.41 22.02 -3.25
CA GLY A 46 -8.23 22.69 -3.82
C GLY A 46 -7.35 23.42 -2.77
N VAL A 47 -7.95 23.86 -1.65
CA VAL A 47 -7.21 24.54 -0.57
C VAL A 47 -6.36 23.54 0.22
N VAL A 48 -6.87 22.33 0.48
CA VAL A 48 -6.16 21.29 1.24
C VAL A 48 -4.90 20.83 0.51
N GLU A 49 -4.96 20.68 -0.81
CA GLU A 49 -3.81 20.22 -1.60
C GLU A 49 -2.74 21.31 -1.76
N LEU A 50 -3.14 22.58 -1.90
CA LEU A 50 -2.22 23.71 -1.87
C LEU A 50 -1.55 23.86 -0.49
N GLU A 51 -2.30 23.66 0.60
CA GLU A 51 -1.77 23.66 1.96
C GLU A 51 -0.74 22.55 2.17
N ARG A 52 -0.91 21.37 1.57
CA ARG A 52 0.11 20.30 1.60
C ARG A 52 1.40 20.75 0.90
N ALA A 53 1.29 21.29 -0.31
CA ALA A 53 2.46 21.79 -1.04
C ALA A 53 3.15 22.94 -0.27
N ALA A 54 2.38 23.87 0.30
CA ALA A 54 2.87 24.96 1.13
C ALA A 54 3.54 24.47 2.42
N THR A 55 3.01 23.40 3.04
CA THR A 55 3.63 22.76 4.21
C THR A 55 4.93 22.09 3.82
N HIS A 56 4.98 21.43 2.66
CA HIS A 56 6.18 20.76 2.16
C HIS A 56 7.34 21.73 1.94
N ILE A 57 7.10 22.86 1.26
CA ILE A 57 8.17 23.83 0.96
C ILE A 57 8.80 24.46 2.21
N LYS A 58 8.09 24.47 3.35
CA LYS A 58 8.59 24.90 4.67
C LYS A 58 9.57 23.90 5.28
N THR A 59 9.45 22.62 4.94
CA THR A 59 10.33 21.55 5.43
C THR A 59 11.64 21.43 4.65
N LEU A 60 11.65 21.96 3.43
CA LEU A 60 12.85 21.96 2.59
C LEU A 60 13.97 22.78 3.25
N PRO A 61 15.23 22.32 3.18
CA PRO A 61 16.34 23.11 3.70
C PRO A 61 16.30 24.50 3.07
N ALA A 62 16.59 25.52 3.88
CA ALA A 62 16.97 26.83 3.37
C ALA A 62 18.36 26.70 2.73
N SER A 63 18.44 25.99 1.61
CA SER A 63 19.68 25.85 0.85
C SER A 63 20.18 27.26 0.56
N GLY A 64 21.42 27.53 0.99
CA GLY A 64 21.97 28.89 1.10
C GLY A 64 21.80 29.71 -0.17
N LYS A 65 21.56 31.02 0.00
CA LYS A 65 21.44 32.06 -1.05
C LYS A 65 20.89 31.54 -2.39
N GLY A 66 19.55 31.49 -2.52
CA GLY A 66 18.92 31.67 -3.84
C GLY A 66 18.19 30.49 -4.48
N ALA A 67 17.84 29.42 -3.74
CA ALA A 67 16.83 28.48 -4.24
C ALA A 67 15.42 29.07 -4.00
N ALA A 68 14.96 29.87 -4.97
CA ALA A 68 13.60 30.41 -5.00
C ALA A 68 12.60 29.26 -5.10
N VAL A 69 11.72 29.08 -4.12
CA VAL A 69 10.71 28.01 -4.13
C VAL A 69 9.31 28.53 -3.88
N LEU A 70 8.34 28.03 -4.64
CA LEU A 70 6.92 28.36 -4.52
C LEU A 70 6.09 27.10 -4.55
N ALA A 71 5.04 27.04 -3.74
CA ALA A 71 3.95 26.09 -3.92
C ALA A 71 2.95 26.67 -4.92
N ALA A 72 2.40 25.86 -5.82
CA ALA A 72 1.49 26.31 -6.86
C ALA A 72 0.29 25.37 -7.05
N HIS A 73 -0.89 25.94 -7.23
CA HIS A 73 -2.13 25.23 -7.50
C HIS A 73 -2.92 25.94 -8.60
N ALA A 74 -3.32 25.19 -9.61
CA ALA A 74 -4.28 25.64 -10.61
C ALA A 74 -5.69 25.47 -10.04
N THR A 75 -6.45 26.55 -10.03
CA THR A 75 -7.85 26.53 -9.59
C THR A 75 -8.76 26.10 -10.74
N PRO A 76 -9.94 25.51 -10.45
CA PRO A 76 -10.91 25.14 -11.49
C PRO A 76 -11.40 26.31 -12.34
N GLU A 77 -11.20 27.55 -11.87
CA GLU A 77 -11.56 28.80 -12.55
C GLU A 77 -10.51 29.21 -13.60
N GLY A 78 -9.39 28.49 -13.72
CA GLY A 78 -8.30 28.82 -14.62
C GLY A 78 -7.32 29.87 -14.07
N HIS A 79 -7.30 30.07 -12.75
CA HIS A 79 -6.34 30.95 -12.09
C HIS A 79 -5.25 30.14 -11.38
N TRP A 80 -4.05 30.70 -11.31
CA TRP A 80 -2.96 30.17 -10.52
C TRP A 80 -2.93 30.77 -9.12
N LYS A 81 -2.77 29.93 -8.10
CA LYS A 81 -2.48 30.35 -6.73
C LYS A 81 -1.07 29.90 -6.36
N PHE A 82 -0.26 30.84 -5.91
CA PHE A 82 1.10 30.61 -5.45
C PHE A 82 1.21 30.92 -3.96
N VAL A 83 2.03 30.15 -3.26
CA VAL A 83 2.32 30.34 -1.84
C VAL A 83 3.82 30.26 -1.61
N ASN A 84 4.39 31.25 -0.93
CA ASN A 84 5.81 31.23 -0.54
C ASN A 84 6.01 30.49 0.80
N ARG A 85 7.27 30.40 1.25
CA ARG A 85 7.61 29.75 2.52
C ARG A 85 6.98 30.42 3.73
N ASP A 86 6.77 31.73 3.69
CA ASP A 86 6.17 32.50 4.78
C ASP A 86 4.64 32.34 4.82
N GLY A 87 4.05 31.73 3.79
CA GLY A 87 2.60 31.51 3.68
C GLY A 87 1.86 32.66 3.01
N GLU A 88 2.58 33.62 2.43
CA GLU A 88 1.99 34.67 1.61
C GLU A 88 1.43 34.08 0.31
N VAL A 89 0.21 34.48 -0.02
CA VAL A 89 -0.54 33.93 -1.16
C VAL A 89 -0.66 34.97 -2.26
N PHE A 90 -0.34 34.60 -3.49
CA PHE A 90 -0.58 35.41 -4.68
C PHE A 90 -1.47 34.65 -5.67
N THR A 91 -2.51 35.29 -6.18
CA THR A 91 -3.38 34.71 -7.21
C THR A 91 -3.11 35.44 -8.53
N ALA A 92 -2.82 34.68 -9.58
CA ALA A 92 -2.58 35.18 -10.94
C ALA A 92 -3.60 34.58 -11.90
N ALA A 93 -4.41 35.43 -12.52
CA ALA A 93 -5.40 35.07 -13.53
C ALA A 93 -4.88 35.26 -14.97
N THR A 94 -3.88 36.12 -15.17
CA THR A 94 -3.34 36.43 -16.51
C THR A 94 -1.82 36.18 -16.62
N PRO A 95 -1.28 36.03 -17.84
CA PRO A 95 0.16 35.90 -18.05
C PRO A 95 0.98 37.09 -17.50
N GLU A 96 0.43 38.31 -17.54
CA GLU A 96 1.08 39.50 -16.98
C GLU A 96 1.12 39.45 -15.44
N GLU A 97 0.10 38.89 -14.81
CA GLU A 97 0.08 38.67 -13.37
C GLU A 97 1.04 37.54 -12.96
N LEU A 98 1.16 36.49 -13.78
CA LEU A 98 2.14 35.41 -13.57
C LEU A 98 3.59 35.94 -13.53
N GLN A 99 3.93 36.91 -14.39
CA GLN A 99 5.25 37.54 -14.37
C GLN A 99 5.53 38.32 -13.07
N ARG A 100 4.48 38.75 -12.35
CA ARG A 100 4.61 39.48 -11.07
C ARG A 100 4.71 38.55 -9.87
N VAL A 101 4.42 37.26 -10.00
CA VAL A 101 4.43 36.29 -8.90
C VAL A 101 5.79 36.23 -8.22
N VAL A 102 6.86 36.01 -9.00
CA VAL A 102 8.22 35.88 -8.47
C VAL A 102 8.72 37.15 -7.78
N PRO A 103 8.67 38.36 -8.40
CA PRO A 103 9.14 39.57 -7.73
C PRO A 103 8.28 39.98 -6.53
N THR A 104 7.01 39.56 -6.46
CA THR A 104 6.12 39.84 -5.33
C THR A 104 6.35 38.89 -4.16
N LEU A 105 6.38 37.59 -4.41
CA LEU A 105 6.47 36.56 -3.36
C LEU A 105 7.91 36.23 -2.95
N LEU A 106 8.89 36.50 -3.82
CA LEU A 106 10.31 36.20 -3.61
C LEU A 106 11.18 37.39 -4.07
N PRO A 107 11.06 38.58 -3.46
CA PRO A 107 11.82 39.77 -3.86
C PRO A 107 13.34 39.61 -3.69
N GLU A 108 13.77 38.72 -2.79
CA GLU A 108 15.19 38.41 -2.54
C GLU A 108 15.77 37.38 -3.52
N ALA A 109 14.93 36.71 -4.31
CA ALA A 109 15.39 35.82 -5.37
C ALA A 109 15.89 36.68 -6.54
N GLY A 110 17.21 36.87 -6.64
CA GLY A 110 17.81 37.55 -7.78
C GLY A 110 17.33 36.95 -9.11
N SER A 111 17.28 37.79 -10.16
CA SER A 111 16.70 37.51 -11.48
C SER A 111 17.38 36.40 -12.31
N GLY A 112 18.14 35.49 -11.68
CA GLY A 112 18.82 34.37 -12.32
C GLY A 112 18.88 33.09 -11.47
N GLY A 113 18.18 33.03 -10.33
CA GLY A 113 18.07 31.79 -9.54
C GLY A 113 17.10 30.79 -10.20
N LYS A 114 17.44 29.49 -10.17
CA LYS A 114 16.51 28.43 -10.62
C LYS A 114 15.29 28.40 -9.69
N LEU A 115 14.11 28.71 -10.24
CA LEU A 115 12.85 28.67 -9.52
C LEU A 115 12.34 27.23 -9.43
N GLY A 116 12.18 26.72 -8.21
CA GLY A 116 11.50 25.45 -7.95
C GLY A 116 10.01 25.66 -7.72
N ILE A 117 9.15 25.03 -8.51
CA ILE A 117 7.69 25.11 -8.35
C ILE A 117 7.16 23.76 -7.88
N TYR A 118 6.52 23.75 -6.72
CA TYR A 118 5.93 22.57 -6.08
C TYR A 118 4.42 22.56 -6.31
N LEU A 119 3.99 21.69 -7.21
CA LEU A 119 2.61 21.58 -7.68
C LEU A 119 1.80 20.65 -6.78
N SER A 120 0.55 21.02 -6.54
CA SER A 120 -0.45 20.10 -5.99
C SER A 120 -0.83 18.98 -6.98
N GLU A 121 -1.24 17.83 -6.48
CA GLU A 121 -1.70 16.68 -7.29
C GLU A 121 -2.82 17.05 -8.26
N ASP A 122 -3.81 17.83 -7.81
CA ASP A 122 -4.97 18.21 -8.63
C ASP A 122 -4.56 19.00 -9.88
N THR A 123 -3.57 19.90 -9.78
CA THR A 123 -3.02 20.63 -10.93
C THR A 123 -2.47 19.68 -12.00
N LEU A 124 -1.80 18.60 -11.58
CA LEU A 124 -1.14 17.67 -12.49
C LEU A 124 -2.14 16.77 -13.23
N TYR A 125 -3.21 16.35 -12.55
CA TYR A 125 -4.17 15.38 -13.08
C TYR A 125 -5.44 15.99 -13.67
N ARG A 126 -5.90 17.15 -13.18
CA ARG A 126 -7.11 17.83 -13.69
C ARG A 126 -6.78 18.96 -14.63
N ASP A 127 -5.82 19.81 -14.23
CA ASP A 127 -5.56 21.09 -14.89
C ASP A 127 -4.20 21.09 -15.65
N ARG A 128 -3.79 19.93 -16.15
CA ARG A 128 -2.49 19.71 -16.82
C ARG A 128 -2.20 20.69 -17.95
N ALA A 129 -3.24 21.16 -18.65
CA ALA A 129 -3.12 22.11 -19.73
C ALA A 129 -2.56 23.48 -19.29
N MET A 130 -2.73 23.85 -18.00
CA MET A 130 -2.21 25.10 -17.45
C MET A 130 -0.69 25.07 -17.23
N LEU A 131 -0.06 23.89 -17.19
CA LEU A 131 1.39 23.78 -16.98
C LEU A 131 2.22 24.52 -18.04
N LYS A 132 1.65 24.76 -19.23
CA LYS A 132 2.27 25.56 -20.30
C LYS A 132 2.43 27.04 -19.95
N ASP A 133 1.66 27.54 -18.99
CA ASP A 133 1.65 28.95 -18.58
C ASP A 133 2.77 29.24 -17.56
N LEU A 134 3.35 28.18 -16.96
CA LEU A 134 4.47 28.31 -16.04
C LEU A 134 5.77 28.64 -16.78
N PRO A 135 6.75 29.28 -16.10
CA PRO A 135 8.04 29.59 -16.72
C PRO A 135 8.74 28.33 -17.23
N PRO A 136 9.25 28.32 -18.48
CA PRO A 136 9.81 27.12 -19.10
C PRO A 136 11.10 26.62 -18.41
N ASP A 137 11.84 27.52 -17.76
CA ASP A 137 13.08 27.20 -17.04
C ASP A 137 12.85 26.84 -15.56
N ALA A 138 11.59 26.78 -15.10
CA ALA A 138 11.26 26.41 -13.74
C ALA A 138 11.44 24.91 -13.50
N ASP A 139 12.00 24.54 -12.35
CA ASP A 139 12.16 23.15 -11.95
C ASP A 139 10.86 22.68 -11.28
N LEU A 140 10.03 22.00 -12.06
CA LEU A 140 8.71 21.56 -11.63
C LEU A 140 8.81 20.31 -10.76
N HIS A 141 8.08 20.31 -9.65
CA HIS A 141 7.96 19.19 -8.73
C HIS A 141 6.47 18.95 -8.46
N VAL A 142 6.06 17.71 -8.27
CA VAL A 142 4.73 17.37 -7.72
C VAL A 142 4.90 16.95 -6.27
N VAL A 143 4.03 17.44 -5.39
CA VAL A 143 3.97 17.01 -3.99
C VAL A 143 2.89 15.94 -3.87
N VAL A 144 3.26 14.75 -3.41
CA VAL A 144 2.35 13.62 -3.20
C VAL A 144 2.53 13.11 -1.77
N GLY A 145 1.46 13.19 -0.97
CA GLY A 145 1.53 12.88 0.45
C GLY A 145 2.53 13.78 1.20
N ARG A 146 3.69 13.22 1.58
CA ARG A 146 4.77 13.93 2.31
C ARG A 146 6.04 14.11 1.49
N ASP A 147 6.07 13.56 0.28
CA ASP A 147 7.23 13.54 -0.58
C ASP A 147 7.00 14.44 -1.79
N SER A 148 8.08 14.81 -2.47
CA SER A 148 8.01 15.56 -3.72
C SER A 148 8.87 14.91 -4.79
N TYR A 149 8.33 14.82 -6.00
CA TYR A 149 9.00 14.22 -7.14
C TYR A 149 9.20 15.25 -8.24
N ARG A 150 10.41 15.31 -8.79
CA ARG A 150 10.73 16.21 -9.90
C ARG A 150 10.00 15.74 -11.16
N LEU A 151 9.35 16.67 -11.86
CA LEU A 151 8.64 16.40 -13.10
C LEU A 151 9.56 16.63 -14.30
N ILE A 152 9.56 15.68 -15.23
CA ILE A 152 10.34 15.69 -16.46
C ILE A 152 9.38 15.51 -17.63
N ALA A 153 9.30 16.51 -18.50
CA ALA A 153 8.57 16.41 -19.76
C ALA A 153 9.47 15.79 -20.82
N ARG A 154 9.00 14.75 -21.51
CA ARG A 154 9.68 14.17 -22.67
C ARG A 154 8.73 14.15 -23.86
N ALA A 155 9.24 14.56 -25.02
CA ALA A 155 8.49 14.44 -26.27
C ALA A 155 8.63 13.00 -26.77
N GLU A 156 7.52 12.27 -26.81
CA GLU A 156 7.48 10.89 -27.28
C GLU A 156 6.38 10.74 -28.33
N ALA A 157 6.77 10.32 -29.55
CA ALA A 157 5.86 10.11 -30.67
C ALA A 157 4.89 11.28 -30.98
N GLY A 158 5.32 12.53 -30.77
CA GLY A 158 4.50 13.73 -31.02
C GLY A 158 3.58 14.14 -29.86
N THR A 159 3.58 13.40 -28.75
CA THR A 159 2.88 13.75 -27.51
C THR A 159 3.88 14.00 -26.37
N SER A 160 3.67 15.08 -25.59
CA SER A 160 4.49 15.36 -24.41
C SER A 160 4.03 14.51 -23.23
N THR A 161 4.75 13.44 -22.93
CA THR A 161 4.55 12.62 -21.74
C THR A 161 5.27 13.25 -20.56
N LEU A 162 4.66 13.19 -19.37
CA LEU A 162 5.21 13.73 -18.13
C LEU A 162 5.61 12.55 -17.26
N PHE A 163 6.82 12.60 -16.76
CA PHE A 163 7.38 11.60 -15.86
C PHE A 163 7.73 12.24 -14.52
N ALA A 164 7.57 11.49 -13.43
CA ALA A 164 8.08 11.86 -12.13
C ALA A 164 9.38 11.08 -11.85
N ALA A 165 10.47 11.78 -11.53
CA ALA A 165 11.71 11.15 -11.09
C ALA A 165 11.56 10.73 -9.62
N VAL A 166 11.37 9.43 -9.41
CA VAL A 166 11.15 8.84 -8.07
C VAL A 166 12.48 8.46 -7.41
N ARG A 167 13.46 8.06 -8.22
CA ARG A 167 14.86 7.79 -7.85
C ARG A 167 15.79 8.29 -8.97
N PRO A 168 17.11 8.42 -8.75
CA PRO A 168 18.03 8.95 -9.77
C PRO A 168 17.98 8.24 -11.13
N HIS A 169 17.68 6.93 -11.15
CA HIS A 169 17.59 6.14 -12.38
C HIS A 169 16.18 5.57 -12.59
N LEU A 170 15.15 6.15 -11.99
CA LEU A 170 13.78 5.65 -12.08
C LEU A 170 12.77 6.78 -12.30
N MET A 171 12.17 6.77 -13.49
CA MET A 171 11.09 7.64 -13.91
C MET A 171 9.76 6.89 -13.89
N LEU A 172 8.73 7.49 -13.31
CA LEU A 172 7.38 6.95 -13.27
C LEU A 172 6.46 7.75 -14.19
N ASP A 173 5.66 7.06 -15.01
CA ASP A 173 4.68 7.71 -15.89
C ASP A 173 3.53 8.36 -15.10
N VAL A 174 3.25 9.63 -15.40
CA VAL A 174 2.21 10.42 -14.77
C VAL A 174 1.02 10.58 -15.72
N ARG A 175 0.16 9.55 -15.78
CA ARG A 175 -1.09 9.58 -16.55
C ARG A 175 -2.33 9.70 -15.67
N GLU A 176 -2.42 8.83 -14.68
CA GLU A 176 -3.60 8.69 -13.83
C GLU A 176 -3.18 8.64 -12.36
N ARG A 177 -3.87 9.43 -11.53
CA ARG A 177 -3.60 9.53 -10.10
C ARG A 177 -3.60 8.17 -9.40
N ALA A 178 -4.63 7.37 -9.63
CA ALA A 178 -4.79 6.07 -8.98
C ALA A 178 -3.69 5.06 -9.35
N LEU A 179 -3.12 5.15 -10.57
CA LEU A 179 -2.00 4.30 -11.00
C LEU A 179 -0.67 4.83 -10.48
N PHE A 180 -0.52 6.14 -10.37
CA PHE A 180 0.66 6.77 -9.79
C PHE A 180 0.79 6.43 -8.30
N ASP A 181 -0.29 6.60 -7.53
CA ASP A 181 -0.31 6.29 -6.09
C ASP A 181 0.00 4.81 -5.86
N GLU A 182 -0.61 3.93 -6.66
CA GLU A 182 -0.33 2.50 -6.63
C GLU A 182 1.13 2.20 -6.98
N ALA A 183 1.70 2.85 -8.00
CA ALA A 183 3.11 2.65 -8.35
C ALA A 183 4.05 3.07 -7.22
N ILE A 184 3.82 4.23 -6.59
CA ILE A 184 4.59 4.69 -5.44
C ILE A 184 4.44 3.70 -4.28
N ALA A 185 3.22 3.23 -4.00
CA ALA A 185 2.96 2.23 -2.96
C ALA A 185 3.74 0.93 -3.22
N GLN A 186 3.84 0.48 -4.47
CA GLN A 186 4.64 -0.69 -4.86
C GLN A 186 6.14 -0.45 -4.71
N LEU A 187 6.65 0.70 -5.16
CA LEU A 187 8.07 1.06 -5.08
C LEU A 187 8.55 1.23 -3.63
N GLU A 188 7.69 1.71 -2.74
CA GLU A 188 8.02 1.88 -1.33
C GLU A 188 7.92 0.57 -0.51
N ARG A 189 7.51 -0.55 -1.12
CA ARG A 189 7.42 -1.85 -0.43
C ARG A 189 8.78 -2.32 0.08
N PRO A 190 8.90 -2.70 1.37
CA PRO A 190 10.13 -3.30 1.89
C PRO A 190 10.42 -4.66 1.25
N LEU A 191 11.64 -4.84 0.75
CA LEU A 191 12.10 -6.10 0.15
C LEU A 191 12.17 -7.24 1.18
N SER A 192 12.49 -6.92 2.44
CA SER A 192 12.52 -7.88 3.55
C SER A 192 11.16 -8.52 3.83
N ARG A 193 10.06 -7.77 3.62
CA ARG A 193 8.69 -8.31 3.72
C ARG A 193 8.32 -9.17 2.51
N SER A 194 8.94 -8.93 1.37
CA SER A 194 8.61 -9.60 0.11
C SER A 194 9.27 -10.98 -0.07
N GLN A 195 10.26 -11.33 0.76
CA GLN A 195 11.02 -12.59 0.71
C GLN A 195 11.32 -13.02 -0.72
N ILE A 196 12.07 -12.19 -1.47
CA ILE A 196 12.38 -12.49 -2.87
C ILE A 196 13.16 -13.78 -2.97
N ARG A 197 12.59 -14.74 -3.70
CA ARG A 197 13.16 -16.04 -3.98
C ARG A 197 13.51 -16.13 -5.45
N THR A 198 14.79 -16.22 -5.76
CA THR A 198 15.27 -16.44 -7.12
C THR A 198 15.12 -17.91 -7.49
N LEU A 199 14.40 -18.20 -8.57
CA LEU A 199 14.20 -19.55 -9.08
C LEU A 199 15.06 -19.82 -10.32
N ALA A 200 15.62 -21.02 -10.38
CA ALA A 200 16.20 -21.59 -11.60
C ALA A 200 15.26 -22.66 -12.15
N LEU A 201 14.87 -22.50 -13.41
CA LEU A 201 14.02 -23.44 -14.13
C LEU A 201 14.86 -24.60 -14.67
N GLU A 202 14.80 -25.76 -14.00
CA GLU A 202 15.64 -26.93 -14.27
C GLU A 202 14.77 -28.18 -14.53
N PRO A 203 14.70 -28.66 -15.78
CA PRO A 203 13.97 -29.89 -16.12
C PRO A 203 14.46 -31.10 -15.30
N GLY A 204 13.53 -31.80 -14.65
CA GLY A 204 13.85 -32.89 -13.73
C GLY A 204 14.31 -32.44 -12.34
N GLY A 205 14.20 -31.14 -12.04
CA GLY A 205 14.34 -30.60 -10.69
C GLY A 205 13.20 -31.00 -9.75
N PRO A 206 13.18 -30.48 -8.51
CA PRO A 206 12.12 -30.74 -7.57
C PRO A 206 10.75 -30.29 -8.11
N GLY A 207 9.75 -31.18 -8.05
CA GLY A 207 8.37 -30.86 -8.43
C GLY A 207 7.62 -29.99 -7.42
N THR A 208 8.20 -29.74 -6.24
CA THR A 208 7.59 -28.93 -5.18
C THR A 208 8.63 -27.98 -4.58
N LEU A 209 8.21 -26.76 -4.29
CA LEU A 209 9.01 -25.77 -3.58
C LEU A 209 8.82 -25.91 -2.07
N SER A 210 9.90 -25.79 -1.30
CA SER A 210 9.82 -25.65 0.16
C SER A 210 9.12 -24.36 0.55
N SER A 211 8.37 -24.35 1.65
CA SER A 211 7.74 -23.13 2.18
C SER A 211 8.76 -22.09 2.68
N TYR A 212 9.99 -22.51 2.94
CA TYR A 212 11.10 -21.64 3.36
C TYR A 212 12.15 -21.54 2.25
N PRO A 213 12.71 -20.35 1.99
CA PRO A 213 13.80 -20.20 1.03
C PRO A 213 15.05 -20.93 1.53
N ARG A 214 15.85 -21.47 0.61
CA ARG A 214 17.14 -22.05 0.98
C ARG A 214 18.10 -20.90 1.29
N LEU A 215 18.71 -20.95 2.46
CA LEU A 215 19.71 -19.97 2.88
C LEU A 215 21.08 -20.63 2.91
N ASP A 216 22.08 -19.87 2.51
CA ASP A 216 23.47 -20.24 2.69
C ASP A 216 23.81 -20.34 4.19
N ALA A 217 24.52 -21.40 4.59
CA ALA A 217 24.73 -21.71 6.00
C ALA A 217 25.60 -20.65 6.71
N GLU A 218 26.58 -20.09 6.00
CA GLU A 218 27.58 -19.14 6.51
C GLU A 218 27.11 -17.69 6.38
N THR A 219 26.61 -17.31 5.21
CA THR A 219 26.26 -15.93 4.88
C THR A 219 24.80 -15.59 5.16
N LYS A 220 23.95 -16.60 5.37
CA LYS A 220 22.47 -16.47 5.47
C LYS A 220 21.83 -15.81 4.25
N ALA A 221 22.56 -15.69 3.14
CA ALA A 221 22.02 -15.18 1.88
C ALA A 221 21.04 -16.18 1.27
N ALA A 222 20.00 -15.69 0.58
CA ALA A 222 19.09 -16.56 -0.16
C ALA A 222 19.81 -17.22 -1.34
N LEU A 223 19.77 -18.54 -1.40
CA LEU A 223 20.28 -19.34 -2.51
C LEU A 223 19.23 -19.42 -3.63
N VAL A 224 19.70 -19.63 -4.85
CA VAL A 224 18.83 -19.91 -6.00
C VAL A 224 18.18 -21.28 -5.80
N ASP A 225 16.86 -21.33 -5.93
CA ASP A 225 16.08 -22.54 -5.77
C ASP A 225 15.72 -23.14 -7.13
N ALA A 226 16.04 -24.42 -7.32
CA ALA A 226 15.72 -25.14 -8.55
C ALA A 226 14.29 -25.69 -8.49
N VAL A 227 13.58 -25.65 -9.61
CA VAL A 227 12.23 -26.19 -9.76
C VAL A 227 12.03 -26.75 -11.16
N ASP A 228 11.30 -27.85 -11.26
CA ASP A 228 10.89 -28.39 -12.55
C ASP A 228 9.88 -27.45 -13.23
N PRO A 229 10.16 -26.90 -14.43
CA PRO A 229 9.29 -25.94 -15.10
C PRO A 229 7.87 -26.48 -15.37
N ALA A 230 7.73 -27.78 -15.62
CA ALA A 230 6.43 -28.42 -15.83
C ALA A 230 5.56 -28.45 -14.55
N SER A 231 6.23 -28.47 -13.39
CA SER A 231 5.59 -28.52 -12.07
C SER A 231 5.50 -27.15 -11.39
N LEU A 232 6.08 -26.10 -11.98
CA LEU A 232 6.18 -24.77 -11.38
C LEU A 232 4.83 -24.23 -10.92
N ALA A 233 3.82 -24.22 -11.80
CA ALA A 233 2.48 -23.72 -11.48
C ALA A 233 1.84 -24.48 -10.29
N ALA A 234 2.02 -25.80 -10.23
CA ALA A 234 1.52 -26.64 -9.15
C ALA A 234 2.31 -26.47 -7.84
N SER A 235 3.53 -25.95 -7.90
CA SER A 235 4.38 -25.71 -6.74
C SER A 235 4.15 -24.36 -6.05
N LEU A 236 3.59 -23.36 -6.74
CA LEU A 236 3.31 -22.02 -6.19
C LEU A 236 2.42 -21.98 -4.92
N PRO A 237 1.45 -22.89 -4.69
CA PRO A 237 0.68 -22.90 -3.46
C PRO A 237 1.53 -23.01 -2.18
N SER A 238 2.71 -23.66 -2.24
CA SER A 238 3.57 -23.85 -1.06
C SER A 238 4.31 -22.58 -0.63
N ILE A 239 4.32 -21.55 -1.48
CA ILE A 239 5.03 -20.28 -1.26
C ILE A 239 4.06 -19.08 -1.30
N ARG A 240 2.78 -19.30 -0.99
CA ARG A 240 1.77 -18.23 -0.88
C ARG A 240 2.29 -17.06 -0.04
N GLY A 241 2.22 -15.85 -0.58
CA GLY A 241 2.71 -14.64 0.09
C GLY A 241 4.16 -14.27 -0.16
N GLN A 242 4.92 -15.08 -0.89
CA GLN A 242 6.29 -14.77 -1.26
C GLN A 242 6.37 -14.10 -2.64
N THR A 243 7.54 -13.55 -2.93
CA THR A 243 7.87 -12.99 -4.23
C THR A 243 8.83 -13.93 -4.95
N VAL A 244 8.44 -14.37 -6.14
CA VAL A 244 9.24 -15.24 -6.99
C VAL A 244 9.92 -14.40 -8.06
N LEU A 245 11.22 -14.57 -8.23
CA LEU A 245 12.00 -13.97 -9.30
C LEU A 245 12.42 -15.05 -10.30
N VAL A 246 12.06 -14.85 -11.56
CA VAL A 246 12.46 -15.68 -12.70
C VAL A 246 13.14 -14.83 -13.76
N THR A 247 14.05 -15.41 -14.52
CA THR A 247 14.71 -14.73 -15.65
C THR A 247 14.40 -15.47 -16.96
N GLY A 248 14.36 -14.74 -18.06
CA GLY A 248 14.25 -15.35 -19.38
C GLY A 248 13.96 -14.34 -20.48
N ARG A 249 13.96 -14.83 -21.72
CA ARG A 249 13.56 -14.06 -22.90
C ARG A 249 12.05 -14.19 -23.08
N ILE A 250 11.33 -13.08 -23.18
CA ILE A 250 9.88 -13.08 -23.38
C ILE A 250 9.61 -12.86 -24.87
N ASP A 251 8.81 -13.74 -25.47
CA ASP A 251 8.37 -13.63 -26.86
C ASP A 251 6.99 -14.29 -27.02
N ASP A 252 6.02 -13.57 -27.58
CA ASP A 252 4.63 -14.00 -27.82
C ASP A 252 3.98 -14.86 -26.70
N ASN A 253 3.95 -14.34 -25.46
CA ASN A 253 3.40 -15.01 -24.27
C ASN A 253 4.15 -16.30 -23.83
N LEU A 254 5.37 -16.50 -24.33
CA LEU A 254 6.27 -17.55 -23.90
C LEU A 254 7.48 -16.96 -23.18
N LEU A 255 7.81 -17.53 -22.02
CA LEU A 255 9.06 -17.30 -21.33
C LEU A 255 10.06 -18.37 -21.78
N TYR A 256 11.02 -17.98 -22.59
CA TYR A 256 12.14 -18.81 -23.02
C TYR A 256 13.24 -18.79 -21.97
N PHE A 257 13.66 -19.98 -21.56
CA PHE A 257 14.73 -20.18 -20.59
C PHE A 257 15.66 -21.29 -21.05
N ARG A 258 16.93 -21.19 -20.66
CA ARG A 258 17.95 -22.20 -20.89
C ARG A 258 18.40 -22.78 -19.56
N PRO A 259 18.06 -24.06 -19.26
CA PRO A 259 18.49 -24.72 -18.04
C PRO A 259 20.01 -24.89 -18.00
N THR A 260 20.55 -25.22 -16.81
CA THR A 260 21.99 -25.41 -16.62
C THR A 260 22.54 -26.53 -17.51
N SER A 261 21.75 -27.57 -17.76
CA SER A 261 22.05 -28.62 -18.74
C SER A 261 20.86 -28.83 -19.69
N GLY A 262 21.09 -28.65 -20.99
CA GLY A 262 20.08 -28.93 -22.02
C GLY A 262 19.88 -27.82 -23.05
N ALA A 263 18.89 -28.04 -23.91
CA ALA A 263 18.42 -27.08 -24.90
C ALA A 263 17.51 -26.02 -24.27
N GLU A 264 17.34 -24.90 -24.97
CA GLU A 264 16.35 -23.88 -24.63
C GLU A 264 14.94 -24.48 -24.59
N GLN A 265 14.17 -24.11 -23.57
CA GLN A 265 12.78 -24.52 -23.38
C GLN A 265 11.91 -23.27 -23.19
N SER A 266 10.60 -23.45 -23.25
CA SER A 266 9.63 -22.37 -23.08
C SER A 266 8.52 -22.76 -22.11
N LEU A 267 8.00 -21.76 -21.40
CA LEU A 267 6.85 -21.86 -20.51
C LEU A 267 5.81 -20.80 -20.93
N LYS A 268 4.53 -21.14 -20.88
CA LYS A 268 3.46 -20.14 -21.10
C LYS A 268 3.43 -19.14 -19.96
N LEU A 269 3.63 -17.87 -20.29
CA LEU A 269 3.66 -16.78 -19.34
C LEU A 269 2.27 -16.58 -18.71
N SER A 270 1.20 -16.63 -19.50
CA SER A 270 -0.19 -16.55 -19.02
C SER A 270 -0.53 -17.60 -17.96
N ASP A 271 0.01 -18.82 -18.09
CA ASP A 271 -0.27 -19.90 -17.15
C ASP A 271 0.49 -19.65 -15.83
N LEU A 272 1.72 -19.14 -15.93
CA LEU A 272 2.53 -18.77 -14.78
C LEU A 272 1.93 -17.56 -14.02
N THR A 273 1.54 -16.50 -14.73
CA THR A 273 0.94 -15.30 -14.12
C THR A 273 -0.41 -15.63 -13.48
N ARG A 274 -1.22 -16.47 -14.13
CA ARG A 274 -2.48 -16.97 -13.55
C ARG A 274 -2.24 -17.83 -12.30
N ALA A 275 -1.30 -18.77 -12.36
CA ALA A 275 -0.99 -19.61 -11.20
C ALA A 275 -0.43 -18.77 -10.03
N ALA A 276 0.35 -17.72 -10.30
CA ALA A 276 0.80 -16.77 -9.31
C ALA A 276 -0.36 -15.93 -8.75
N ALA A 277 -1.33 -15.55 -9.59
CA ALA A 277 -2.55 -14.88 -9.18
C ALA A 277 -3.38 -15.72 -8.19
N ASP A 278 -3.68 -16.96 -8.57
CA ASP A 278 -4.54 -17.87 -7.81
C ASP A 278 -3.95 -18.26 -6.44
N ASN A 279 -2.61 -18.21 -6.32
CA ASN A 279 -1.89 -18.57 -5.10
C ASN A 279 -1.39 -17.37 -4.30
N ASP A 280 -1.82 -16.15 -4.67
CA ASP A 280 -1.38 -14.90 -4.08
C ASP A 280 0.17 -14.79 -4.03
N VAL A 281 0.89 -15.23 -5.06
CA VAL A 281 2.35 -15.08 -5.19
C VAL A 281 2.65 -13.83 -6.01
N ASN A 282 3.62 -13.02 -5.60
CA ASN A 282 4.12 -11.91 -6.43
C ASN A 282 5.15 -12.47 -7.40
N LEU A 283 5.05 -12.14 -8.69
CA LEU A 283 5.96 -12.65 -9.71
C LEU A 283 6.79 -11.48 -10.27
N VAL A 284 8.10 -11.61 -10.21
CA VAL A 284 9.07 -10.70 -10.82
C VAL A 284 9.75 -11.45 -11.95
N ILE A 285 9.72 -10.88 -13.14
CA ILE A 285 10.30 -11.44 -14.34
C ILE A 285 11.35 -10.46 -14.83
N LEU A 286 12.60 -10.92 -14.81
CA LEU A 286 13.70 -10.19 -15.42
C LEU A 286 13.79 -10.63 -16.88
N GLN A 287 13.40 -9.74 -17.79
CA GLN A 287 13.53 -9.98 -19.21
C GLN A 287 14.99 -9.81 -19.61
N THR A 288 15.52 -10.82 -20.27
CA THR A 288 16.91 -10.85 -20.72
C THR A 288 17.00 -11.32 -22.17
N ASP A 289 17.94 -10.77 -22.93
CA ASP A 289 18.15 -11.19 -24.33
C ASP A 289 18.70 -12.62 -24.40
N ALA A 290 19.60 -12.96 -23.48
CA ALA A 290 20.09 -14.31 -23.31
C ALA A 290 19.23 -15.03 -22.26
N PRO A 291 18.56 -16.16 -22.59
CA PRO A 291 17.63 -16.85 -21.70
C PRO A 291 18.31 -17.66 -20.58
N ARG A 292 19.52 -17.30 -20.14
CA ARG A 292 20.28 -18.06 -19.14
C ARG A 292 19.70 -17.87 -17.74
N GLN A 293 19.69 -18.96 -16.96
CA GLN A 293 19.18 -18.94 -15.59
C GLN A 293 20.25 -18.48 -14.58
N PRO A 294 19.86 -17.72 -13.54
CA PRO A 294 20.75 -17.30 -12.46
C PRO A 294 21.23 -18.52 -11.67
N GLY A 295 22.47 -18.47 -11.18
CA GLY A 295 23.07 -19.58 -10.42
C GLY A 295 23.62 -20.73 -11.26
N GLY A 296 23.36 -20.76 -12.58
CA GLY A 296 24.02 -21.66 -13.53
C GLY A 296 25.52 -21.33 -13.68
N ARG A 297 26.31 -22.23 -14.27
CA ARG A 297 27.74 -21.98 -14.56
C ARG A 297 27.94 -21.77 -16.06
N ASN A 298 28.71 -20.75 -16.44
CA ASN A 298 29.11 -20.56 -17.83
C ASN A 298 30.21 -21.59 -18.22
N TRP A 299 30.60 -21.61 -19.50
CA TRP A 299 31.61 -22.54 -20.01
C TRP A 299 33.00 -22.38 -19.37
N PHE A 300 33.26 -21.24 -18.73
CA PHE A 300 34.45 -20.95 -17.92
C PHE A 300 34.27 -21.26 -16.43
N TRP A 301 33.21 -21.99 -16.04
CA TRP A 301 32.91 -22.39 -14.66
C TRP A 301 32.58 -21.24 -13.70
N GLN A 302 32.36 -20.02 -14.22
CA GLN A 302 31.91 -18.86 -13.45
C GLN A 302 30.39 -18.89 -13.27
N ARG A 303 29.91 -18.43 -12.11
CA ARG A 303 28.46 -18.32 -11.85
C ARG A 303 27.86 -17.25 -12.78
N ILE A 304 26.78 -17.62 -13.45
CA ILE A 304 25.97 -16.70 -14.25
C ILE A 304 25.20 -15.82 -13.26
N ALA A 305 25.53 -14.54 -13.26
CA ALA A 305 24.85 -13.51 -12.51
C ALA A 305 24.11 -12.59 -13.48
N VAL A 306 22.95 -12.08 -13.05
CA VAL A 306 22.32 -10.94 -13.71
C VAL A 306 23.04 -9.69 -13.23
N ASP A 307 23.43 -8.82 -14.14
CA ASP A 307 24.24 -7.65 -13.78
C ASP A 307 23.48 -6.75 -12.79
N GLY A 308 24.15 -6.34 -11.71
CA GLY A 308 23.54 -5.55 -10.63
C GLY A 308 22.53 -6.26 -9.71
N LEU A 309 22.12 -7.51 -9.99
CA LEU A 309 21.06 -8.20 -9.22
C LEU A 309 21.46 -8.47 -7.76
N ASP A 310 22.69 -8.91 -7.51
CA ASP A 310 23.16 -9.21 -6.14
C ASP A 310 23.24 -7.95 -5.26
N ASP A 311 23.53 -6.79 -5.86
CA ASP A 311 23.50 -5.50 -5.16
C ASP A 311 22.06 -5.00 -4.98
N ALA A 312 21.22 -5.18 -6.00
CA ALA A 312 19.81 -4.81 -5.95
C ALA A 312 19.05 -5.59 -4.86
N LEU A 313 19.30 -6.90 -4.70
CA LEU A 313 18.67 -7.74 -3.68
C LEU A 313 19.05 -7.35 -2.24
N LYS A 314 20.14 -6.61 -2.04
CA LYS A 314 20.56 -6.09 -0.71
C LYS A 314 19.83 -4.82 -0.31
N ARG A 315 19.05 -4.21 -1.22
CA ARG A 315 18.37 -2.94 -0.96
C ARG A 315 17.19 -3.14 -0.01
N ALA A 316 16.75 -2.05 0.60
CA ALA A 316 15.68 -2.09 1.60
C ALA A 316 14.29 -2.08 0.96
N LYS A 317 14.09 -1.32 -0.13
CA LYS A 317 12.79 -1.12 -0.79
C LYS A 317 12.83 -1.53 -2.26
N PHE A 318 11.67 -1.89 -2.80
CA PHE A 318 11.54 -2.35 -4.18
C PHE A 318 11.99 -1.30 -5.21
N GLY A 319 11.69 -0.02 -4.97
CA GLY A 319 12.15 1.08 -5.81
C GLY A 319 13.67 1.25 -5.80
N ASP A 320 14.32 0.96 -4.67
CA ASP A 320 15.79 0.99 -4.59
C ASP A 320 16.42 -0.21 -5.29
N PHE A 321 15.72 -1.36 -5.34
CA PHE A 321 16.11 -2.51 -6.16
C PHE A 321 16.05 -2.17 -7.66
N LEU A 322 14.95 -1.56 -8.11
CA LEU A 322 14.83 -1.14 -9.50
C LEU A 322 15.83 -0.03 -9.86
N ASP A 323 16.09 0.92 -8.96
CA ASP A 323 17.10 1.97 -9.15
C ASP A 323 18.52 1.40 -9.26
N ALA A 324 18.87 0.39 -8.44
CA ALA A 324 20.16 -0.30 -8.54
C ALA A 324 20.32 -1.06 -9.86
N LEU A 325 19.26 -1.71 -10.35
CA LEU A 325 19.26 -2.32 -11.68
C LEU A 325 19.34 -1.25 -12.80
N GLY A 326 18.69 -0.10 -12.62
CA GLY A 326 18.75 1.02 -13.57
C GLY A 326 20.14 1.65 -13.63
N ALA A 327 20.81 1.80 -12.50
CA ALA A 327 22.19 2.29 -12.47
C ALA A 327 23.15 1.45 -13.34
N ALA A 328 22.89 0.15 -13.48
CA ALA A 328 23.68 -0.76 -14.33
C ALA A 328 23.24 -0.80 -15.80
N ASN A 329 21.95 -0.56 -16.09
CA ASN A 329 21.34 -0.75 -17.42
C ASN A 329 20.82 0.55 -18.08
N GLY A 330 21.05 1.70 -17.45
CA GLY A 330 20.47 3.00 -17.83
C GLY A 330 19.19 3.34 -17.06
N GLU A 331 18.73 4.58 -17.20
CA GLU A 331 17.51 5.05 -16.52
C GLU A 331 16.28 4.20 -16.92
N PHE A 332 15.48 3.76 -15.94
CA PHE A 332 14.25 3.01 -16.20
C PHE A 332 13.01 3.91 -16.24
N ARG A 333 12.12 3.62 -17.20
CA ARG A 333 10.75 4.10 -17.25
C ARG A 333 9.82 3.04 -16.69
N VAL A 334 9.09 3.40 -15.65
CA VAL A 334 8.14 2.54 -14.97
C VAL A 334 6.73 2.93 -15.39
N SER A 335 5.97 1.93 -15.80
CA SER A 335 4.54 2.03 -16.08
C SER A 335 3.80 1.01 -15.23
N VAL A 336 2.60 1.37 -14.77
CA VAL A 336 1.75 0.49 -13.95
C VAL A 336 0.39 0.34 -14.62
N GLN A 337 -0.10 -0.89 -14.63
CA GLN A 337 -1.42 -1.25 -15.14
C GLN A 337 -2.15 -2.09 -14.11
N ARG A 338 -3.46 -1.88 -13.97
CA ARG A 338 -4.30 -2.74 -13.14
C ARG A 338 -4.55 -4.06 -13.86
N GLU A 339 -4.29 -5.15 -13.17
CA GLU A 339 -4.73 -6.48 -13.55
C GLU A 339 -6.04 -6.79 -12.82
N GLY A 340 -6.91 -7.62 -13.41
CA GLY A 340 -8.10 -8.07 -12.71
C GLY A 340 -7.76 -8.76 -11.38
N SER A 341 -8.76 -8.97 -10.52
CA SER A 341 -8.64 -9.74 -9.25
C SER A 341 -7.73 -9.15 -8.16
N GLY A 342 -7.55 -7.82 -8.13
CA GLY A 342 -6.78 -7.14 -7.07
C GLY A 342 -5.27 -7.23 -7.28
N ARG A 343 -4.84 -7.14 -8.54
CA ARG A 343 -3.43 -7.25 -8.94
C ARG A 343 -3.02 -6.08 -9.81
N VAL A 344 -1.72 -5.87 -9.90
CA VAL A 344 -1.10 -4.81 -10.70
C VAL A 344 0.11 -5.37 -11.42
N ALA A 345 0.26 -4.97 -12.68
CA ALA A 345 1.46 -5.19 -13.46
C ALA A 345 2.28 -3.91 -13.46
N LEU A 346 3.50 -3.97 -12.93
CA LEU A 346 4.50 -2.91 -13.04
C LEU A 346 5.54 -3.35 -14.06
N ARG A 347 5.77 -2.50 -15.07
CA ARG A 347 6.75 -2.75 -16.13
C ARG A 347 7.78 -1.64 -16.15
N ALA A 348 9.04 -2.00 -15.93
CA ALA A 348 10.19 -1.11 -16.02
C ALA A 348 10.98 -1.40 -17.30
N VAL A 349 11.18 -0.39 -18.15
CA VAL A 349 11.86 -0.52 -19.45
C VAL A 349 12.92 0.58 -19.56
N PRO A 350 14.12 0.33 -20.13
CA PRO A 350 15.15 1.35 -20.30
C PRO A 350 14.63 2.58 -21.05
N ALA A 351 15.00 3.77 -20.60
CA ALA A 351 14.50 5.04 -21.10
C ALA A 351 14.99 5.39 -22.51
N GLU A 352 16.10 4.82 -22.95
CA GLU A 352 16.60 4.93 -24.33
C GLU A 352 16.17 3.74 -25.20
N GLY A 353 15.56 2.72 -24.58
CA GLY A 353 14.95 1.60 -25.29
C GLY A 353 13.61 2.05 -25.87
N ASN A 354 13.45 1.91 -27.19
CA ASN A 354 12.15 2.10 -27.83
C ASN A 354 11.11 1.19 -27.15
N ALA A 355 10.08 1.79 -26.55
CA ALA A 355 8.84 1.13 -26.20
C ALA A 355 8.08 0.76 -27.49
N GLN A 356 8.61 -0.17 -28.27
CA GLN A 356 7.93 -0.75 -29.42
C GLN A 356 7.39 -2.13 -29.02
N PRO A 357 6.20 -2.53 -29.48
CA PRO A 357 5.89 -3.94 -29.66
C PRO A 357 6.78 -4.42 -30.82
N ILE A 358 7.84 -5.17 -30.54
CA ILE A 358 8.89 -5.46 -31.54
C ILE A 358 8.51 -6.70 -32.35
N THR A 359 7.88 -6.48 -33.50
CA THR A 359 8.21 -7.23 -34.71
C THR A 359 9.31 -6.46 -35.44
N GLY A 360 10.58 -6.86 -35.31
CA GLY A 360 11.67 -6.13 -35.96
C GLY A 360 13.07 -6.64 -35.64
N ILE A 361 13.56 -7.53 -36.49
CA ILE A 361 14.88 -8.19 -36.47
C ILE A 361 15.96 -7.21 -36.97
N VAL A 362 16.50 -6.30 -36.15
CA VAL A 362 17.82 -5.67 -36.40
C VAL A 362 18.41 -5.14 -35.07
N GLY A 363 19.06 -6.01 -34.29
CA GLY A 363 19.74 -5.61 -33.04
C GLY A 363 20.62 -6.71 -32.41
N ASP A 364 20.33 -7.97 -32.75
CA ASP A 364 20.89 -9.21 -32.15
C ASP A 364 22.41 -9.42 -32.17
N LEU A 365 23.18 -8.62 -32.91
CA LEU A 365 24.59 -8.95 -33.22
C LEU A 365 25.62 -8.34 -32.25
N TRP A 366 25.29 -7.29 -31.50
CA TRP A 366 26.26 -6.63 -30.60
C TRP A 366 26.14 -7.01 -29.12
N THR A 367 24.94 -7.34 -28.62
CA THR A 367 24.71 -7.70 -27.19
C THR A 367 24.98 -9.18 -26.89
N SER A 368 24.78 -10.07 -27.87
CA SER A 368 25.05 -11.51 -27.75
C SER A 368 26.56 -11.82 -27.59
N THR A 369 27.42 -10.96 -28.14
CA THR A 369 28.87 -11.13 -28.07
C THR A 369 29.46 -10.69 -26.71
N VAL A 370 28.90 -9.66 -26.06
CA VAL A 370 29.40 -9.16 -24.76
C VAL A 370 28.95 -10.03 -23.56
N SER A 371 27.73 -10.60 -23.61
CA SER A 371 27.23 -11.52 -22.56
C SER A 371 27.95 -12.88 -22.54
N SER A 372 28.51 -13.31 -23.68
CA SER A 372 29.25 -14.57 -23.80
C SER A 372 30.67 -14.52 -23.19
N ILE A 373 31.27 -13.32 -23.12
CA ILE A 373 32.64 -13.10 -22.65
C ILE A 373 32.68 -12.73 -21.16
N THR A 374 31.68 -12.01 -20.65
CA THR A 374 31.67 -11.48 -19.27
C THR A 374 30.90 -12.35 -18.26
N GLY A 375 30.02 -13.25 -18.74
CA GLY A 375 29.17 -14.06 -17.85
C GLY A 375 27.97 -13.33 -17.26
N ASN A 376 27.83 -12.03 -17.54
CA ASN A 376 26.71 -11.19 -17.09
C ASN A 376 25.59 -11.19 -18.13
N VAL A 377 24.35 -11.24 -17.64
CA VAL A 377 23.14 -11.08 -18.47
C VAL A 377 22.56 -9.68 -18.23
N VAL A 378 22.40 -8.92 -19.31
CA VAL A 378 21.81 -7.57 -19.30
C VAL A 378 20.29 -7.69 -19.20
N THR A 379 19.68 -6.90 -18.31
CA THR A 379 18.22 -6.89 -18.13
C THR A 379 17.61 -5.84 -19.07
N THR A 380 16.75 -6.28 -20.00
CA THR A 380 16.12 -5.40 -21.00
C THR A 380 14.76 -4.89 -20.58
N ALA A 381 14.08 -5.58 -19.66
CA ALA A 381 12.91 -5.07 -18.97
C ALA A 381 12.71 -5.83 -17.64
N VAL A 382 11.95 -5.23 -16.72
CA VAL A 382 11.47 -5.90 -15.51
C VAL A 382 9.96 -5.85 -15.49
N GLU A 383 9.32 -7.01 -15.45
CA GLU A 383 7.87 -7.15 -15.32
C GLU A 383 7.53 -7.71 -13.94
N VAL A 384 6.63 -7.04 -13.23
CA VAL A 384 6.26 -7.35 -11.86
C VAL A 384 4.75 -7.51 -11.82
N HIS A 385 4.29 -8.72 -11.61
CA HIS A 385 2.88 -9.00 -11.32
C HIS A 385 2.74 -9.11 -9.81
N ALA A 386 2.26 -8.04 -9.18
CA ALA A 386 2.11 -7.97 -7.73
C ALA A 386 0.63 -7.83 -7.33
N ARG A 387 0.35 -8.09 -6.05
CA ARG A 387 -0.93 -7.71 -5.44
C ARG A 387 -1.02 -6.18 -5.38
N ASP A 388 -2.20 -5.64 -5.66
CA ASP A 388 -2.46 -4.21 -5.48
C ASP A 388 -2.35 -3.80 -4.00
N GLU A 389 -2.34 -2.49 -3.74
CA GLU A 389 -2.24 -1.99 -2.38
C GLU A 389 -3.44 -2.40 -1.51
N GLU A 390 -4.66 -2.28 -2.05
CA GLU A 390 -5.89 -2.58 -1.32
C GLU A 390 -5.95 -4.03 -0.84
N ARG A 391 -5.65 -4.99 -1.73
CA ARG A 391 -5.58 -6.41 -1.43
C ARG A 391 -4.48 -6.72 -0.43
N GLN A 392 -3.32 -6.06 -0.55
CA GLN A 392 -2.24 -6.26 0.41
C GLN A 392 -2.60 -5.74 1.80
N GLN A 393 -3.19 -4.54 1.90
CA GLN A 393 -3.68 -4.01 3.17
C GLN A 393 -4.77 -4.90 3.78
N GLU A 394 -5.65 -5.47 2.96
CA GLU A 394 -6.68 -6.41 3.40
C GLU A 394 -6.06 -7.66 4.03
N LEU A 395 -5.03 -8.23 3.39
CA LEU A 395 -4.30 -9.41 3.88
C LEU A 395 -3.51 -9.11 5.16
N ASP A 396 -2.82 -7.98 5.22
CA ASP A 396 -2.02 -7.57 6.38
C ASP A 396 -2.88 -7.30 7.61
N ARG A 397 -4.16 -6.95 7.42
CA ARG A 397 -5.14 -6.74 8.50
C ARG A 397 -5.80 -8.04 8.99
N ARG A 398 -5.55 -9.19 8.35
CA ARG A 398 -6.14 -10.47 8.79
C ARG A 398 -5.45 -10.98 10.05
N ILE A 399 -6.23 -11.20 11.10
CA ILE A 399 -5.79 -11.92 12.32
C ILE A 399 -5.84 -13.42 12.05
N VAL A 400 -6.94 -13.89 11.45
CA VAL A 400 -7.14 -15.29 11.05
C VAL A 400 -6.92 -15.43 9.54
N PRO A 401 -5.95 -16.23 9.08
CA PRO A 401 -5.77 -16.50 7.67
C PRO A 401 -7.04 -17.11 7.03
N GLY A 402 -7.37 -16.70 5.80
CA GLY A 402 -8.49 -17.25 5.03
C GLY A 402 -9.85 -16.59 5.26
N ILE A 403 -10.02 -15.78 6.31
CA ILE A 403 -11.24 -14.97 6.53
C ILE A 403 -10.91 -13.53 6.14
N SER A 404 -11.79 -12.84 5.40
CA SER A 404 -11.54 -11.44 5.05
C SER A 404 -11.46 -10.54 6.29
N SER A 405 -10.52 -9.58 6.28
CA SER A 405 -10.29 -8.70 7.42
C SER A 405 -11.51 -7.86 7.80
N TRP A 406 -12.35 -7.47 6.83
CA TRP A 406 -13.58 -6.75 7.11
C TRP A 406 -14.54 -7.55 7.99
N PHE A 407 -14.70 -8.86 7.75
CA PHE A 407 -15.51 -9.72 8.60
C PHE A 407 -14.92 -9.85 10.01
N GLN A 408 -13.60 -9.98 10.13
CA GLN A 408 -12.93 -10.09 11.42
C GLN A 408 -13.06 -8.80 12.24
N LEU A 409 -12.86 -7.64 11.60
CA LEU A 409 -13.03 -6.34 12.22
C LEU A 409 -14.49 -6.08 12.61
N SER A 410 -15.44 -6.44 11.75
CA SER A 410 -16.88 -6.34 12.05
C SER A 410 -17.27 -7.23 13.23
N TYR A 411 -16.76 -8.46 13.27
CA TYR A 411 -16.97 -9.40 14.37
C TYR A 411 -16.39 -8.86 15.69
N LEU A 412 -15.15 -8.35 15.67
CA LEU A 412 -14.50 -7.78 16.85
C LEU A 412 -15.25 -6.51 17.33
N TYR A 413 -15.66 -5.66 16.40
CA TYR A 413 -16.46 -4.47 16.69
C TYR A 413 -17.80 -4.84 17.33
N GLY A 414 -18.51 -5.83 16.77
CA GLY A 414 -19.74 -6.38 17.34
C GLY A 414 -19.52 -6.94 18.76
N LEU A 415 -18.39 -7.61 18.99
CA LEU A 415 -18.03 -8.12 20.31
C LEU A 415 -17.80 -6.97 21.30
N VAL A 416 -16.99 -5.98 20.96
CA VAL A 416 -16.69 -4.83 21.83
C VAL A 416 -17.96 -4.03 22.14
N THR A 417 -18.74 -3.67 21.13
CA THR A 417 -20.02 -2.97 21.32
C THR A 417 -21.01 -3.80 22.12
N GLY A 418 -21.06 -5.11 21.92
CA GLY A 418 -21.90 -6.01 22.70
C GLY A 418 -21.51 -6.10 24.18
N VAL A 419 -20.21 -6.01 24.50
CA VAL A 419 -19.74 -5.89 25.89
C VAL A 419 -20.18 -4.57 26.50
N LEU A 420 -20.12 -3.46 25.75
CA LEU A 420 -20.64 -2.17 26.22
C LEU A 420 -22.18 -2.20 26.40
N GLY A 421 -22.88 -2.89 25.48
CA GLY A 421 -24.32 -3.14 25.50
C GLY A 421 -24.77 -4.31 26.38
N TRP A 422 -23.90 -4.83 27.26
CA TRP A 422 -24.10 -6.09 27.98
C TRP A 422 -25.46 -6.24 28.67
N PRO A 423 -26.02 -5.24 29.38
CA PRO A 423 -27.31 -5.40 30.05
C PRO A 423 -28.46 -5.71 29.07
N VAL A 424 -28.45 -5.07 27.90
CA VAL A 424 -29.45 -5.27 26.85
C VAL A 424 -29.20 -6.61 26.16
N ALA A 425 -27.97 -6.88 25.71
CA ALA A 425 -27.61 -8.11 25.01
C ALA A 425 -27.90 -9.36 25.84
N SER A 426 -27.52 -9.35 27.12
CA SER A 426 -27.77 -10.48 28.04
C SER A 426 -29.26 -10.70 28.30
N SER A 427 -30.06 -9.63 28.34
CA SER A 427 -31.52 -9.73 28.49
C SER A 427 -32.17 -10.37 27.26
N TRP A 428 -31.72 -10.02 26.06
CA TRP A 428 -32.21 -10.60 24.81
C TRP A 428 -31.80 -12.06 24.68
N PHE A 429 -30.56 -12.40 25.02
CA PHE A 429 -30.10 -13.78 25.02
C PHE A 429 -30.85 -14.66 26.03
N ALA A 430 -31.15 -14.13 27.22
CA ALA A 430 -31.94 -14.84 28.22
C ALA A 430 -33.38 -15.14 27.77
N ARG A 431 -33.93 -14.36 26.84
CA ARG A 431 -35.24 -14.63 26.23
C ARG A 431 -35.16 -15.73 25.17
N LEU A 432 -34.08 -15.75 24.39
CA LEU A 432 -33.88 -16.75 23.34
C LEU A 432 -33.49 -18.11 23.92
N TRP A 433 -32.62 -18.11 24.92
CA TRP A 433 -32.13 -19.31 25.60
C TRP A 433 -32.32 -19.10 27.11
N PRO A 434 -33.30 -19.74 27.77
CA PRO A 434 -33.51 -19.63 29.22
C PRO A 434 -32.36 -20.27 30.03
N LYS A 435 -32.21 -19.88 31.30
CA LYS A 435 -31.11 -20.40 32.15
C LYS A 435 -31.28 -21.90 32.40
N GLU A 436 -30.17 -22.63 32.28
CA GLU A 436 -30.08 -24.06 32.61
C GLU A 436 -30.49 -24.32 34.06
N GLN A 437 -31.28 -25.36 34.30
CA GLN A 437 -31.68 -25.77 35.65
C GLN A 437 -30.75 -26.86 36.15
N ARG A 438 -30.35 -26.80 37.43
CA ARG A 438 -29.43 -27.80 38.01
C ARG A 438 -30.02 -29.21 37.99
N GLU A 439 -31.33 -29.32 38.06
CA GLU A 439 -32.08 -30.58 38.13
C GLU A 439 -32.02 -31.39 36.84
N GLU A 440 -31.72 -30.75 35.71
CA GLU A 440 -31.63 -31.39 34.38
C GLU A 440 -30.31 -32.15 34.18
N TYR A 441 -29.36 -32.07 35.12
CA TYR A 441 -28.01 -32.61 34.97
C TYR A 441 -27.68 -33.63 36.07
N ALA A 442 -27.13 -34.78 35.66
CA ALA A 442 -26.73 -35.87 36.55
C ALA A 442 -25.63 -35.48 37.56
N GLY A 443 -24.91 -34.37 37.35
CA GLY A 443 -23.84 -33.94 38.25
C GLY A 443 -23.44 -32.48 38.09
N ALA A 444 -22.75 -31.95 39.10
CA ALA A 444 -22.28 -30.57 39.13
C ALA A 444 -21.32 -30.24 37.98
N ALA A 445 -20.50 -31.20 37.56
CA ALA A 445 -19.60 -31.05 36.42
C ALA A 445 -20.37 -30.83 35.11
N GLY A 446 -21.42 -31.61 34.85
CA GLY A 446 -22.27 -31.47 33.66
C GLY A 446 -22.98 -30.12 33.61
N TYR A 447 -23.55 -29.69 34.75
CA TYR A 447 -24.16 -28.37 34.87
C TYR A 447 -23.17 -27.22 34.61
N ARG A 448 -21.94 -27.32 35.12
CA ARG A 448 -20.89 -26.32 34.87
C ARG A 448 -20.43 -26.30 33.42
N ALA A 449 -20.30 -27.47 32.79
CA ALA A 449 -19.97 -27.57 31.37
C ALA A 449 -21.06 -26.93 30.49
N ALA A 450 -22.34 -27.18 30.79
CA ALA A 450 -23.46 -26.56 30.09
C ALA A 450 -23.51 -25.04 30.27
N GLN A 451 -23.28 -24.55 31.50
CA GLN A 451 -23.16 -23.12 31.76
C GLN A 451 -22.02 -22.47 30.97
N ALA A 452 -20.86 -23.13 30.91
CA ALA A 452 -19.71 -22.65 30.16
C ALA A 452 -20.02 -22.65 28.65
N ALA A 453 -20.60 -23.72 28.11
CA ALA A 453 -20.98 -23.80 26.70
C ALA A 453 -21.98 -22.71 26.32
N ARG A 454 -23.01 -22.49 27.15
CA ARG A 454 -23.97 -21.40 27.00
C ARG A 454 -23.30 -20.02 27.03
N PHE A 455 -22.37 -19.81 27.96
CA PHE A 455 -21.61 -18.55 28.04
C PHE A 455 -20.74 -18.32 26.81
N LEU A 456 -20.07 -19.37 26.30
CA LEU A 456 -19.29 -19.31 25.08
C LEU A 456 -20.17 -19.03 23.85
N ALA A 457 -21.35 -19.65 23.77
CA ALA A 457 -22.32 -19.38 22.72
C ALA A 457 -22.83 -17.93 22.77
N PHE A 458 -23.10 -17.42 23.97
CA PHE A 458 -23.42 -16.01 24.15
C PHE A 458 -22.29 -15.12 23.65
N LEU A 459 -21.05 -15.37 24.09
CA LEU A 459 -19.90 -14.50 23.82
C LEU A 459 -19.44 -14.55 22.34
N PHE A 460 -19.35 -15.73 21.75
CA PHE A 460 -18.74 -15.94 20.44
C PHE A 460 -19.73 -16.05 19.28
N VAL A 461 -21.00 -16.31 19.56
CA VAL A 461 -22.02 -16.44 18.49
C VAL A 461 -23.03 -15.31 18.58
N PHE A 462 -23.65 -15.12 19.74
CA PHE A 462 -24.75 -14.16 19.86
C PHE A 462 -24.26 -12.70 19.95
N LEU A 463 -23.26 -12.44 20.78
CA LEU A 463 -22.76 -11.10 21.06
C LEU A 463 -22.22 -10.37 19.81
N PRO A 464 -21.42 -11.00 18.92
CA PRO A 464 -20.89 -10.34 17.73
C PRO A 464 -21.99 -9.95 16.72
N ILE A 465 -23.09 -10.69 16.68
CA ILE A 465 -24.21 -10.44 15.77
C ILE A 465 -25.07 -9.29 16.28
N VAL A 466 -25.36 -9.27 17.59
CA VAL A 466 -26.39 -8.40 18.18
C VAL A 466 -25.80 -7.21 18.94
N GLY A 467 -24.48 -7.21 19.18
CA GLY A 467 -23.80 -6.26 20.05
C GLY A 467 -24.00 -4.80 19.69
N THR A 468 -23.88 -4.46 18.40
CA THR A 468 -24.09 -3.09 17.91
C THR A 468 -25.52 -2.61 18.19
N ALA A 469 -26.53 -3.44 17.91
CA ALA A 469 -27.92 -3.09 18.18
C ALA A 469 -28.21 -2.95 19.67
N ALA A 470 -27.67 -3.86 20.50
CA ALA A 470 -27.80 -3.80 21.95
C ALA A 470 -27.18 -2.51 22.53
N PHE A 471 -26.02 -2.11 22.02
CA PHE A 471 -25.36 -0.87 22.41
C PHE A 471 -26.17 0.38 22.04
N VAL A 472 -26.71 0.44 20.81
CA VAL A 472 -27.58 1.56 20.38
C VAL A 472 -28.81 1.67 21.27
N VAL A 473 -29.47 0.55 21.58
CA VAL A 473 -30.63 0.55 22.49
C VAL A 473 -30.24 1.01 23.90
N LEU A 474 -29.07 0.61 24.40
CA LEU A 474 -28.56 1.09 25.68
C LEU A 474 -28.35 2.61 25.68
N LEU A 475 -27.74 3.16 24.62
CA LEU A 475 -27.55 4.60 24.48
C LEU A 475 -28.88 5.35 24.47
N LEU A 476 -29.88 4.85 23.73
CA LEU A 476 -31.22 5.44 23.70
C LEU A 476 -31.88 5.39 25.09
N GLN A 477 -31.73 4.30 25.82
CA GLN A 477 -32.24 4.18 27.20
C GLN A 477 -31.55 5.16 28.16
N GLN A 478 -30.23 5.35 28.02
CA GLN A 478 -29.47 6.32 28.82
C GLN A 478 -29.86 7.76 28.49
N MET A 479 -29.98 8.10 27.20
CA MET A 479 -30.47 9.42 26.77
C MET A 479 -31.87 9.69 27.30
N TRP A 480 -32.78 8.72 27.20
CA TRP A 480 -34.12 8.85 27.75
C TRP A 480 -34.12 9.01 29.28
N ALA A 481 -33.25 8.28 29.98
CA ALA A 481 -33.09 8.43 31.42
C ALA A 481 -32.58 9.83 31.80
N LEU A 482 -31.65 10.40 31.02
CA LEU A 482 -31.14 11.75 31.21
C LEU A 482 -32.22 12.82 30.96
N ILE A 483 -32.99 12.69 29.88
CA ILE A 483 -34.09 13.61 29.54
C ILE A 483 -35.19 13.57 30.61
N THR A 484 -35.52 12.38 31.13
CA THR A 484 -36.57 12.22 32.14
C THR A 484 -36.09 12.43 33.57
N TRP A 485 -34.78 12.60 33.79
CA TRP A 485 -34.18 12.79 35.12
C TRP A 485 -34.76 14.00 35.87
N PRO A 486 -34.93 15.19 35.27
CA PRO A 486 -35.51 16.34 35.96
C PRO A 486 -36.94 16.08 36.44
N ILE A 487 -37.77 15.43 35.62
CA ILE A 487 -39.15 15.10 35.97
C ILE A 487 -39.19 14.12 37.14
N ARG A 488 -38.31 13.11 37.13
CA ARG A 488 -38.19 12.14 38.23
C ARG A 488 -37.68 12.78 39.51
N ALA A 489 -36.72 13.71 39.41
CA ALA A 489 -36.20 14.46 40.55
C ALA A 489 -37.29 15.33 41.19
N VAL A 490 -38.10 16.02 40.39
CA VAL A 490 -39.24 16.80 40.88
C VAL A 490 -40.27 15.91 41.57
N ARG A 491 -40.66 14.78 40.96
CA ARG A 491 -41.59 13.83 41.60
C ARG A 491 -41.05 13.26 42.91
N TRP A 492 -39.76 13.00 42.99
CA TRP A 492 -39.12 12.51 44.20
C TRP A 492 -39.08 13.56 45.33
N LEU A 493 -38.85 14.83 44.98
CA LEU A 493 -38.93 15.94 45.95
C LEU A 493 -40.35 16.09 46.52
N PHE A 494 -41.38 16.03 45.66
CA PHE A 494 -42.78 16.08 46.12
C PHE A 494 -43.17 14.87 46.96
N ALA A 495 -42.79 13.65 46.56
CA ALA A 495 -43.04 12.44 47.34
C ALA A 495 -42.37 12.46 48.73
N ARG A 496 -41.25 13.18 48.89
CA ARG A 496 -40.62 13.41 50.20
C ARG A 496 -41.29 14.50 51.02
N ALA A 497 -41.88 15.51 50.38
CA ALA A 497 -42.65 16.55 51.08
C ALA A 497 -43.98 16.02 51.63
N GLU A 498 -44.52 14.95 51.05
CA GLU A 498 -45.76 14.29 51.49
C GLU A 498 -45.52 13.15 52.50
N ALA A 499 -44.28 12.82 52.85
CA ALA A 499 -44.00 11.85 53.92
C ALA A 499 -44.35 12.47 55.28
N PRO A 500 -45.38 11.98 56.01
CA PRO A 500 -45.74 12.53 57.31
C PRO A 500 -44.62 12.30 58.31
N ALA A 501 -44.29 13.32 59.10
CA ALA A 501 -43.53 13.16 60.32
C ALA A 501 -44.37 12.32 61.30
N GLY A 502 -44.08 11.02 61.37
CA GLY A 502 -44.69 10.06 62.28
C GLY A 502 -43.61 9.21 62.92
#